data_AF-A0A4C1SRM8-F1
#
_entry.id   AF-A0A4C1SRM8-F1
#
_cell.length_a   1.000
_cell.length_b   1.000
_cell.length_c   1.000
_cell.angle_alpha   90.00
_cell.angle_beta   90.00
_cell.angle_gamma   90.00
#
_symmetry.space_group_name_H-M   'P 1'
#
loop_
_entity.id
_entity.type
_entity.pdbx_description
1 polymer ?
#
loop_
_entity_poly.entity_id
_entity_poly.type
_entity_poly.pdbx_seq_one_letter_code
_entity_poly.pdbx_strand_id
1 'polypeptide(L)'
;MFKWGCDGTSGFSEYKQQSGSSSGIDYSSLFMASMVPLRMRLNKPTSSLNNAVTHEDIWINLTPGSKLLCRPILFEYVKENKATINEYIDNLKAQINAVSPIHIEACKKVIKVTFQGQLTMIDGKVANAITDTSSTWKCNICGKSSTQFRDNSETSINEDALKFGISPLHARIRFLEFCLHLAYDIKYWTTLKEENIAAKNNSDLQKLRKDEKKRIQIEFKEQLGLIIDKPVHGYGSSNDGNTLL
;
A
#
# COMPACT_ATOMS: atom_id res chain seq x y z
N MET A 1 6.80 16.81 10.98
CA MET A 1 5.84 15.99 10.20
C MET A 1 6.50 14.69 9.80
N PHE A 2 5.79 13.57 9.98
CA PHE A 2 6.24 12.24 9.58
C PHE A 2 5.08 11.48 8.94
N LYS A 3 5.40 10.52 8.08
CA LYS A 3 4.44 9.50 7.65
C LYS A 3 4.67 8.23 8.44
N TRP A 4 3.64 7.43 8.61
CA TRP A 4 3.72 6.13 9.25
C TRP A 4 2.74 5.16 8.61
N GLY A 5 2.87 3.89 8.98
CA GLY A 5 1.96 2.84 8.58
C GLY A 5 2.43 1.50 9.08
N CYS A 6 1.75 0.45 8.62
CA CYS A 6 2.00 -0.92 9.03
C CYS A 6 1.97 -1.85 7.83
N ASP A 7 2.67 -2.97 7.99
CA ASP A 7 2.76 -4.02 6.98
C ASP A 7 2.86 -5.38 7.68
N GLY A 8 2.35 -6.39 6.99
CA GLY A 8 2.35 -7.78 7.41
C GLY A 8 3.16 -8.62 6.46
N THR A 9 4.02 -9.49 7.00
CA THR A 9 4.75 -10.46 6.18
C THR A 9 4.72 -11.83 6.84
N SER A 10 4.68 -12.86 6.00
CA SER A 10 4.57 -14.26 6.41
C SER A 10 5.60 -15.12 5.69
N GLY A 11 5.84 -16.32 6.20
CA GLY A 11 6.82 -17.26 5.63
C GLY A 11 8.18 -17.20 6.29
N PHE A 12 8.26 -16.67 7.52
CA PHE A 12 9.47 -16.78 8.32
C PHE A 12 9.67 -18.21 8.81
N SER A 13 10.94 -18.60 8.92
CA SER A 13 11.31 -19.87 9.54
C SER A 13 10.98 -19.85 11.03
N GLU A 14 10.28 -20.87 11.51
CA GLU A 14 9.97 -21.01 12.92
C GLU A 14 11.22 -21.36 13.74
N TYR A 15 11.27 -20.82 14.96
CA TYR A 15 12.28 -21.21 15.93
C TYR A 15 12.00 -22.62 16.45
N LYS A 16 13.05 -23.43 16.59
CA LYS A 16 12.97 -24.77 17.20
C LYS A 16 12.96 -24.74 18.73
N GLN A 17 12.48 -23.65 19.32
CA GLN A 17 12.46 -23.41 20.76
C GLN A 17 11.02 -23.46 21.26
N GLN A 18 10.82 -23.98 22.47
CA GLN A 18 9.51 -24.01 23.10
C GLN A 18 9.09 -22.57 23.44
N SER A 19 7.93 -22.13 22.96
CA SER A 19 7.39 -20.83 23.35
C SER A 19 7.02 -20.87 24.84
N GLY A 20 7.46 -19.89 25.62
CA GLY A 20 7.12 -19.78 27.05
C GLY A 20 5.64 -19.43 27.32
N SER A 21 4.80 -19.38 26.29
CA SER A 21 3.38 -19.07 26.37
C SER A 21 2.52 -20.32 26.15
N SER A 22 1.45 -20.44 26.94
CA SER A 22 0.50 -21.56 26.90
C SER A 22 -0.35 -21.63 25.62
N SER A 23 -0.41 -20.56 24.84
CA SER A 23 -1.22 -20.46 23.60
C SER A 23 -0.44 -20.70 22.31
N GLY A 24 0.88 -20.90 22.35
CA GLY A 24 1.73 -20.97 21.16
C GLY A 24 1.84 -19.63 20.44
N ILE A 25 3.05 -19.17 20.15
CA ILE A 25 3.28 -17.97 19.33
C ILE A 25 3.53 -18.43 17.89
N ASP A 26 2.80 -17.85 16.94
CA ASP A 26 3.05 -18.06 15.51
C ASP A 26 4.25 -17.21 15.06
N TYR A 27 5.44 -17.80 15.07
CA TYR A 27 6.66 -17.14 14.58
C TYR A 27 6.75 -17.04 13.06
N SER A 28 5.83 -17.66 12.31
CA SER A 28 5.84 -17.64 10.84
C SER A 28 5.32 -16.34 10.24
N SER A 29 4.63 -15.53 11.06
CA SER A 29 4.00 -14.27 10.67
C SER A 29 4.50 -13.11 11.52
N LEU A 30 4.77 -11.99 10.87
CA LEU A 30 5.25 -10.77 11.50
C LEU A 30 4.39 -9.58 11.08
N PHE A 31 4.00 -8.77 12.05
CA PHE A 31 3.35 -7.49 11.86
C PHE A 31 4.28 -6.38 12.36
N MET A 32 4.49 -5.36 11.53
CA MET A 32 5.37 -4.24 11.85
C MET A 32 4.68 -2.91 11.58
N ALA A 33 4.86 -1.94 12.47
CA ALA A 33 4.57 -0.55 12.18
C ALA A 33 5.85 0.27 12.15
N SER A 34 5.94 1.23 11.23
CA SER A 34 7.11 2.08 11.04
C SER A 34 6.72 3.53 10.76
N MET A 35 7.63 4.46 11.04
CA MET A 35 7.53 5.87 10.64
C MET A 35 8.73 6.33 9.83
N VAL A 36 8.50 7.34 8.98
CA VAL A 36 9.54 8.05 8.25
C VAL A 36 9.37 9.56 8.50
N PRO A 37 10.38 10.25 9.04
CA PRO A 37 10.35 11.70 9.15
C PRO A 37 10.35 12.32 7.74
N LEU A 38 9.47 13.29 7.51
CA LEU A 38 9.32 13.92 6.20
C LEU A 38 9.91 15.31 6.15
N ARG A 39 9.56 16.14 7.13
CA ARG A 39 10.00 17.54 7.20
C ARG A 39 9.81 18.12 8.59
N MET A 40 10.62 19.11 8.90
CA MET A 40 10.51 19.96 10.08
C MET A 40 10.22 21.39 9.63
N ARG A 41 9.26 22.03 10.29
CA ARG A 41 8.79 23.37 9.95
C ARG A 41 8.91 24.30 11.13
N LEU A 42 9.39 25.50 10.88
CA LEU A 42 9.32 26.61 11.81
C LEU A 42 8.01 27.37 11.57
N ASN A 43 7.21 27.52 12.62
CA ASN A 43 6.03 28.37 12.59
C ASN A 43 6.48 29.83 12.73
N LYS A 44 6.28 30.64 11.68
CA LYS A 44 6.55 32.07 11.74
C LYS A 44 5.25 32.79 12.17
N PRO A 45 5.29 33.60 13.23
CA PRO A 45 4.17 34.50 13.53
C PRO A 45 4.06 35.51 12.38
N THR A 46 2.90 35.53 11.73
CA THR A 46 2.65 36.38 10.57
C THR A 46 2.38 37.80 11.04
N SER A 47 3.12 38.78 10.52
CA SER A 47 2.77 40.19 10.60
C SER A 47 1.67 40.49 9.57
N SER A 48 0.52 40.95 10.06
CA SER A 48 -0.62 41.58 9.36
C SER A 48 -1.80 40.72 8.83
N LEU A 49 -3.00 41.20 9.25
CA LEU A 49 -4.39 41.06 8.82
C LEU A 49 -5.07 39.69 8.58
N ASN A 50 -4.37 38.61 8.21
CA ASN A 50 -5.06 37.43 7.67
C ASN A 50 -4.90 36.12 8.45
N ASN A 51 -4.50 36.13 9.74
CA ASN A 51 -4.41 34.95 10.64
C ASN A 51 -3.75 33.66 10.07
N ALA A 52 -3.15 33.70 8.89
CA ALA A 52 -2.61 32.55 8.20
C ALA A 52 -1.19 32.33 8.70
N VAL A 53 -0.98 31.27 9.48
CA VAL A 53 0.35 30.88 9.95
C VAL A 53 1.21 30.52 8.73
N THR A 54 2.33 31.23 8.57
CA THR A 54 3.31 30.88 7.54
C THR A 54 4.30 29.87 8.12
N HIS A 55 4.68 28.91 7.29
CA HIS A 55 5.63 27.87 7.66
C HIS A 55 6.89 27.98 6.81
N GLU A 56 8.04 27.82 7.44
CA GLU A 56 9.32 27.67 6.76
C GLU A 56 9.85 26.25 7.00
N ASP A 57 10.16 25.53 5.92
CA ASP A 57 10.79 24.21 6.02
C ASP A 57 12.26 24.40 6.43
N ILE A 58 12.62 23.95 7.63
CA ILE A 58 14.00 24.01 8.17
C ILE A 58 14.78 22.71 7.94
N TRP A 59 14.06 21.63 7.66
CA TRP A 59 14.65 20.35 7.25
C TRP A 59 13.64 19.57 6.42
N ILE A 60 14.11 18.93 5.36
CA ILE A 60 13.31 18.08 4.47
C ILE A 60 14.06 16.78 4.25
N ASN A 61 13.34 15.66 4.36
CA ASN A 61 13.84 14.37 3.94
C ASN A 61 13.84 14.28 2.41
N LEU A 62 15.02 14.30 1.81
CA LEU A 62 15.20 14.18 0.36
C LEU A 62 14.96 12.76 -0.17
N THR A 63 14.93 11.74 0.70
CA THR A 63 14.76 10.33 0.33
C THR A 63 13.66 9.65 1.18
N PRO A 64 12.40 10.11 1.11
CA PRO A 64 11.32 9.61 1.96
C PRO A 64 10.90 8.16 1.71
N GLY A 65 11.42 7.51 0.66
CA GLY A 65 11.29 6.07 0.40
C GLY A 65 12.48 5.23 0.88
N SER A 66 13.53 5.85 1.44
CA SER A 66 14.74 5.15 1.86
C SER A 66 14.52 4.33 3.12
N LYS A 67 15.03 3.09 3.11
CA LYS A 67 15.05 2.20 4.29
C LYS A 67 15.83 2.80 5.46
N LEU A 68 16.83 3.64 5.21
CA LEU A 68 17.69 4.24 6.25
C LEU A 68 16.92 5.16 7.20
N LEU A 69 15.83 5.76 6.72
CA LEU A 69 14.99 6.69 7.48
C LEU A 69 13.65 6.05 7.90
N CYS A 70 13.43 4.78 7.58
CA CYS A 70 12.30 4.00 8.05
C CYS A 70 12.60 3.50 9.47
N ARG A 71 11.96 4.09 10.47
CA ARG A 71 12.16 3.76 11.88
C ARG A 71 11.03 2.85 12.36
N PRO A 72 11.34 1.63 12.85
CA PRO A 72 10.32 0.76 13.42
C PRO A 72 9.75 1.39 14.70
N ILE A 73 8.43 1.29 14.85
CA ILE A 73 7.68 1.68 16.04
C ILE A 73 7.25 0.43 16.81
N LEU A 74 6.81 -0.59 16.07
CA LEU A 74 6.20 -1.81 16.58
C LEU A 74 6.71 -3.00 15.77
N PHE A 75 6.93 -4.14 16.46
CA PHE A 75 7.39 -5.38 15.84
C PHE A 75 6.83 -6.58 16.63
N GLU A 76 5.81 -7.27 16.09
CA GLU A 76 5.11 -8.35 16.80
C GLU A 76 4.86 -9.58 15.93
N TYR A 77 4.98 -10.77 16.53
CA TYR A 77 4.68 -12.06 15.88
C TYR A 77 3.17 -12.32 15.85
N VAL A 78 2.51 -11.66 14.91
CA VAL A 78 1.06 -11.74 14.73
C VAL A 78 0.74 -11.77 13.24
N LYS A 79 -0.21 -12.63 12.86
CA LYS A 79 -0.71 -12.68 11.49
C LYS A 79 -1.58 -11.45 11.18
N GLU A 80 -1.23 -10.79 10.08
CA GLU A 80 -1.95 -9.62 9.58
C GLU A 80 -3.36 -10.00 9.10
N ASN A 81 -4.37 -9.50 9.80
CA ASN A 81 -5.79 -9.67 9.51
C ASN A 81 -6.56 -8.39 9.86
N LYS A 82 -7.84 -8.31 9.46
CA LYS A 82 -8.65 -7.10 9.65
C LYS A 82 -8.71 -6.64 11.12
N ALA A 83 -8.87 -7.56 12.06
CA ALA A 83 -8.97 -7.23 13.48
C ALA A 83 -7.63 -6.69 14.00
N THR A 84 -6.53 -7.38 13.71
CA THR A 84 -5.19 -6.96 14.16
C THR A 84 -4.79 -5.62 13.55
N ILE A 85 -5.06 -5.40 12.26
CA ILE A 85 -4.82 -4.12 11.59
C ILE A 85 -5.54 -2.98 12.32
N ASN A 86 -6.84 -3.12 12.58
CA ASN A 86 -7.63 -2.07 13.22
C ASN A 86 -7.17 -1.80 14.65
N GLU A 87 -6.94 -2.85 15.44
CA GLU A 87 -6.43 -2.74 16.81
C GLU A 87 -5.10 -1.95 16.87
N TYR A 88 -4.11 -2.35 16.09
CA TYR A 88 -2.80 -1.68 16.10
C TYR A 88 -2.86 -0.25 15.58
N ILE A 89 -3.65 0.00 14.54
CA ILE A 89 -3.79 1.34 13.98
C ILE A 89 -4.47 2.27 14.96
N ASP A 90 -5.53 1.83 15.63
CA ASP A 90 -6.26 2.65 16.59
C ASP A 90 -5.40 2.93 17.83
N ASN A 91 -4.67 1.92 18.32
CA ASN A 91 -3.70 2.07 19.40
C ASN A 91 -2.59 3.08 19.03
N LEU A 92 -1.98 2.95 17.84
CA LEU A 92 -0.93 3.86 17.39
C LEU A 92 -1.44 5.27 17.13
N LYS A 93 -2.64 5.44 16.56
CA LYS A 93 -3.27 6.75 16.40
C LYS A 93 -3.48 7.42 17.76
N ALA A 94 -4.00 6.68 18.74
CA ALA A 94 -4.21 7.20 20.10
C ALA A 94 -2.88 7.64 20.73
N GLN A 95 -1.83 6.82 20.61
CA GLN A 95 -0.49 7.16 21.10
C GLN A 95 0.08 8.41 20.40
N ILE A 96 0.01 8.49 19.07
CA ILE A 96 0.49 9.64 18.28
C ILE A 96 -0.22 10.93 18.70
N ASN A 97 -1.54 10.87 18.91
CA ASN A 97 -2.34 12.02 19.34
C ASN A 97 -2.03 12.44 20.79
N ALA A 98 -1.60 11.51 21.64
CA ALA A 98 -1.20 11.77 23.02
C ALA A 98 0.27 12.24 23.17
N VAL A 99 1.07 12.24 22.09
CA VAL A 99 2.48 12.66 22.16
C VAL A 99 2.58 14.12 22.58
N SER A 100 3.16 14.33 23.75
CA SER A 100 3.44 15.66 24.27
C SER A 100 4.57 16.34 23.48
N PRO A 101 4.53 17.68 23.30
CA PRO A 101 5.60 18.40 22.65
C PRO A 101 6.94 18.21 23.36
N ILE A 102 8.02 18.01 22.59
CA ILE A 102 9.39 17.95 23.14
C ILE A 102 9.93 19.36 23.26
N HIS A 103 10.59 19.67 24.38
CA HIS A 103 11.29 20.93 24.59
C HIS A 103 12.79 20.66 24.51
N ILE A 104 13.46 21.30 23.55
CA ILE A 104 14.89 21.17 23.32
C ILE A 104 15.53 22.50 23.70
N GLU A 105 16.46 22.47 24.66
CA GLU A 105 17.25 23.65 25.02
C GLU A 105 18.50 23.71 24.14
N ALA A 106 18.61 24.75 23.31
CA ALA A 106 19.74 24.96 22.41
C ALA A 106 20.03 26.45 22.28
N CYS A 107 21.29 26.85 22.35
CA CYS A 107 21.74 28.23 22.15
C CYS A 107 20.95 29.27 22.99
N LYS A 108 20.67 28.96 24.26
CA LYS A 108 19.87 29.80 25.18
C LYS A 108 18.41 30.03 24.73
N LYS A 109 17.89 29.17 23.87
CA LYS A 109 16.49 29.16 23.44
C LYS A 109 15.85 27.82 23.80
N VAL A 110 14.56 27.85 24.13
CA VAL A 110 13.73 26.66 24.28
C VAL A 110 12.96 26.45 22.99
N ILE A 111 13.29 25.40 22.26
CA ILE A 111 12.62 25.01 21.02
C ILE A 111 11.53 24.00 21.37
N LYS A 112 10.27 24.37 21.15
CA LYS A 112 9.13 23.46 21.29
C LYS A 112 8.87 22.74 19.97
N VAL A 113 8.98 21.42 19.98
CA VAL A 113 8.76 20.55 18.81
C VAL A 113 7.45 19.79 18.98
N THR A 114 6.55 19.95 18.01
CA THR A 114 5.27 19.22 17.94
C THR A 114 5.28 18.21 16.80
N PHE A 115 4.50 17.14 16.96
CA PHE A 115 4.48 16.01 16.05
C PHE A 115 3.17 15.97 15.25
N GLN A 116 3.27 15.60 13.98
CA GLN A 116 2.12 15.39 13.11
C GLN A 116 2.40 14.16 12.26
N GLY A 117 1.66 13.08 12.52
CA GLY A 117 1.75 11.81 11.81
C GLY A 117 0.69 11.69 10.72
N GLN A 118 1.08 11.17 9.56
CA GLN A 118 0.18 10.90 8.43
C GLN A 118 0.21 9.38 8.12
N LEU A 119 -0.94 8.71 8.23
CA LEU A 119 -1.05 7.27 7.96
C LEU A 119 -1.13 7.04 6.44
N THR A 120 0.02 7.02 5.77
CA THR A 120 0.09 6.90 4.30
C THR A 120 1.04 5.79 3.83
N MET A 121 1.75 5.13 4.75
CA MET A 121 2.59 3.97 4.43
C MET A 121 1.77 2.68 4.59
N ILE A 122 0.68 2.58 3.85
CA ILE A 122 -0.20 1.40 3.88
C ILE A 122 -0.39 0.85 2.47
N ASP A 123 -0.68 -0.45 2.38
CA ASP A 123 -1.07 -1.09 1.14
C ASP A 123 -2.60 -1.06 0.94
N GLY A 124 -3.08 -1.64 -0.16
CA GLY A 124 -4.51 -1.72 -0.43
C GLY A 124 -5.27 -2.61 0.56
N LYS A 125 -4.62 -3.62 1.14
CA LYS A 125 -5.25 -4.55 2.09
C LYS A 125 -5.54 -3.85 3.42
N VAL A 126 -4.56 -3.13 3.95
CA VAL A 126 -4.70 -2.30 5.15
C VAL A 126 -5.69 -1.18 4.90
N ALA A 127 -5.64 -0.50 3.75
CA ALA A 127 -6.62 0.54 3.41
C ALA A 127 -8.06 0.00 3.37
N ASN A 128 -8.27 -1.20 2.83
CA ASN A 128 -9.57 -1.86 2.83
C ASN A 128 -10.04 -2.24 4.24
N ALA A 129 -9.13 -2.72 5.09
CA ALA A 129 -9.45 -3.07 6.48
C ALA A 129 -9.94 -1.85 7.27
N ILE A 130 -9.27 -0.69 7.13
CA ILE A 130 -9.60 0.55 7.85
C ILE A 130 -10.89 1.20 7.33
N THR A 131 -11.18 1.07 6.03
CA THR A 131 -12.38 1.65 5.41
C THR A 131 -13.58 0.70 5.41
N ASP A 132 -13.48 -0.44 6.10
CA ASP A 132 -14.47 -1.53 6.10
C ASP A 132 -14.87 -2.01 4.69
N THR A 133 -13.96 -1.86 3.73
CA THR A 133 -14.16 -2.33 2.36
C THR A 133 -13.94 -3.84 2.30
N SER A 134 -15.01 -4.60 2.10
CA SER A 134 -14.99 -6.08 2.19
C SER A 134 -14.29 -6.81 1.05
N SER A 135 -14.06 -6.14 -0.09
CA SER A 135 -13.49 -6.77 -1.29
C SER A 135 -12.32 -5.97 -1.83
N THR A 136 -11.24 -6.68 -2.16
CA THR A 136 -10.08 -6.12 -2.87
C THR A 136 -10.40 -5.61 -4.27
N TRP A 137 -11.56 -5.98 -4.83
CA TRP A 137 -12.05 -5.54 -6.13
C TRP A 137 -12.97 -4.31 -6.06
N LYS A 138 -13.20 -3.76 -4.87
CA LYS A 138 -13.92 -2.50 -4.66
C LYS A 138 -12.94 -1.40 -4.33
N CYS A 139 -13.19 -0.20 -4.85
CA CYS A 139 -12.42 0.97 -4.48
C CYS A 139 -12.76 1.40 -3.05
N ASN A 140 -11.76 1.55 -2.20
CA ASN A 140 -11.90 2.02 -0.81
C ASN A 140 -12.26 3.52 -0.70
N ILE A 141 -12.13 4.29 -1.78
CA ILE A 141 -12.46 5.72 -1.81
C ILE A 141 -13.93 5.93 -2.24
N CYS A 142 -14.41 5.22 -3.27
CA CYS A 142 -15.74 5.44 -3.81
C CYS A 142 -16.70 4.26 -3.72
N GLY A 143 -16.26 3.11 -3.22
CA GLY A 143 -17.06 1.89 -3.07
C GLY A 143 -17.41 1.17 -4.38
N LYS A 144 -17.15 1.76 -5.55
CA LYS A 144 -17.44 1.15 -6.85
C LYS A 144 -16.57 -0.08 -7.10
N SER A 145 -17.19 -1.10 -7.70
CA SER A 145 -16.53 -2.27 -8.27
C SER A 145 -16.17 -2.06 -9.74
N SER A 146 -15.32 -2.93 -10.30
CA SER A 146 -14.87 -2.85 -11.70
C SER A 146 -16.00 -2.74 -12.73
N THR A 147 -17.15 -3.38 -12.49
CA THR A 147 -18.31 -3.31 -13.38
C THR A 147 -19.04 -1.97 -13.32
N GLN A 148 -19.00 -1.30 -12.16
CA GLN A 148 -19.67 -0.02 -11.92
C GLN A 148 -18.83 1.18 -12.38
N PHE A 149 -17.52 1.02 -12.58
CA PHE A 149 -16.67 2.07 -13.15
C PHE A 149 -16.99 2.39 -14.62
N ARG A 150 -17.77 1.54 -15.30
CA ARG A 150 -18.26 1.82 -16.65
C ARG A 150 -19.44 2.79 -16.66
N ASP A 151 -20.08 2.99 -15.52
CA ASP A 151 -21.21 3.90 -15.36
C ASP A 151 -20.72 5.30 -14.97
N ASN A 152 -21.15 6.31 -15.74
CA ASN A 152 -20.80 7.71 -15.57
C ASN A 152 -21.61 8.42 -14.46
N SER A 153 -22.33 7.66 -13.63
CA SER A 153 -23.08 8.20 -12.50
C SER A 153 -22.17 9.00 -11.55
N GLU A 154 -22.73 10.05 -10.95
CA GLU A 154 -22.09 10.74 -9.83
C GLU A 154 -21.70 9.73 -8.74
N THR A 155 -20.54 9.99 -8.13
CA THR A 155 -19.88 9.04 -7.25
C THR A 155 -19.64 9.70 -5.90
N SER A 156 -20.28 9.17 -4.86
CA SER A 156 -20.00 9.58 -3.49
C SER A 156 -18.57 9.19 -3.10
N ILE A 157 -17.81 10.13 -2.56
CA ILE A 157 -16.43 9.93 -2.13
C ILE A 157 -16.39 9.83 -0.60
N ASN A 158 -15.68 8.83 -0.09
CA ASN A 158 -15.30 8.77 1.31
C ASN A 158 -14.09 9.69 1.53
N GLU A 159 -14.34 10.90 2.06
CA GLU A 159 -13.30 11.90 2.32
C GLU A 159 -12.25 11.42 3.34
N ASP A 160 -12.65 10.57 4.29
CA ASP A 160 -11.70 10.00 5.26
C ASP A 160 -10.70 9.06 4.59
N ALA A 161 -11.12 8.34 3.55
CA ALA A 161 -10.25 7.46 2.78
C ALA A 161 -9.15 8.23 2.03
N LEU A 162 -9.38 9.51 1.69
CA LEU A 162 -8.38 10.34 0.99
C LEU A 162 -7.13 10.59 1.85
N LYS A 163 -7.26 10.56 3.18
CA LYS A 163 -6.16 10.79 4.14
C LYS A 163 -5.09 9.71 4.07
N PHE A 164 -5.43 8.52 3.54
CA PHE A 164 -4.51 7.40 3.41
C PHE A 164 -3.60 7.51 2.18
N GLY A 165 -3.92 8.38 1.23
CA GLY A 165 -3.19 8.54 -0.02
C GLY A 165 -3.28 7.32 -0.94
N ILE A 166 -2.46 7.33 -1.99
CA ILE A 166 -2.35 6.25 -2.97
C ILE A 166 -0.99 5.58 -2.80
N SER A 167 -0.95 4.26 -2.70
CA SER A 167 0.30 3.49 -2.69
C SER A 167 0.91 3.47 -4.10
N PRO A 168 2.00 4.20 -4.38
CA PRO A 168 2.53 4.31 -5.75
C PRO A 168 3.07 2.98 -6.27
N LEU A 169 3.62 2.16 -5.38
CA LEU A 169 4.11 0.81 -5.70
C LEU A 169 2.96 -0.06 -6.22
N HIS A 170 1.88 -0.18 -5.44
CA HIS A 170 0.73 -0.99 -5.84
C HIS A 170 0.03 -0.42 -7.08
N ALA A 171 -0.05 0.90 -7.23
CA ALA A 171 -0.61 1.52 -8.43
C ALA A 171 0.16 1.10 -9.69
N ARG A 172 1.50 1.09 -9.65
CA ARG A 172 2.33 0.63 -10.77
C ARG A 172 2.20 -0.86 -11.04
N ILE A 173 2.18 -1.70 -10.00
CA ILE A 173 1.99 -3.16 -10.14
C ILE A 173 0.64 -3.45 -10.80
N ARG A 174 -0.44 -2.85 -10.28
CA ARG A 174 -1.80 -3.03 -10.83
C ARG A 174 -1.92 -2.52 -12.26
N PHE A 175 -1.25 -1.42 -12.58
CA PHE A 175 -1.22 -0.90 -13.94
C PHE A 175 -0.50 -1.85 -14.91
N LEU A 176 0.64 -2.42 -14.52
CA LEU A 176 1.32 -3.44 -15.32
C LEU A 176 0.44 -4.68 -15.52
N GLU A 177 -0.16 -5.20 -14.44
CA GLU A 177 -1.08 -6.34 -14.51
C GLU A 177 -2.26 -6.07 -15.46
N PHE A 178 -2.81 -4.86 -15.42
CA PHE A 178 -3.86 -4.43 -16.34
C PHE A 178 -3.38 -4.45 -17.80
N CYS A 179 -2.24 -3.84 -18.10
CA CYS A 179 -1.66 -3.82 -19.44
C CYS A 179 -1.36 -5.23 -19.97
N LEU A 180 -0.84 -6.12 -19.12
CA LEU A 180 -0.58 -7.51 -19.46
C LEU A 180 -1.88 -8.26 -19.76
N HIS A 181 -2.89 -8.13 -18.90
CA HIS A 181 -4.20 -8.74 -19.14
C HIS A 181 -4.84 -8.24 -20.43
N LEU A 182 -4.77 -6.94 -20.69
CA LEU A 182 -5.24 -6.36 -21.94
C LEU A 182 -4.50 -6.96 -23.15
N ALA A 183 -3.18 -7.09 -23.09
CA ALA A 183 -2.38 -7.70 -24.16
C ALA A 183 -2.78 -9.16 -24.42
N TYR A 184 -3.08 -9.94 -23.36
CA TYR A 184 -3.58 -11.31 -23.50
C TYR A 184 -4.96 -11.37 -24.14
N ASP A 185 -5.80 -10.37 -23.84
CA ASP A 185 -7.21 -10.32 -24.24
C ASP A 185 -7.43 -9.69 -25.62
N ILE A 186 -6.52 -8.83 -26.12
CA ILE A 186 -6.65 -8.18 -27.45
C ILE A 186 -6.81 -9.21 -28.56
N LYS A 187 -5.96 -10.24 -28.59
CA LYS A 187 -6.03 -11.30 -29.61
C LYS A 187 -7.31 -12.12 -29.51
N TYR A 188 -7.83 -12.25 -28.29
CA TYR A 188 -9.11 -12.88 -28.02
C TYR A 188 -10.28 -12.01 -28.53
N TRP A 189 -10.27 -10.70 -28.29
CA TRP A 189 -11.31 -9.76 -28.76
C TRP A 189 -11.33 -9.58 -30.28
N THR A 190 -10.18 -9.57 -30.93
CA THR A 190 -10.11 -9.45 -32.40
C THR A 190 -10.55 -10.72 -33.14
N THR A 191 -10.50 -11.87 -32.49
CA THR A 191 -10.94 -13.16 -33.07
C THR A 191 -12.46 -13.34 -32.96
N LEU A 192 -13.11 -12.68 -31.99
CA LEU A 192 -14.56 -12.65 -31.85
C LEU A 192 -15.19 -11.59 -32.77
N LYS A 193 -15.30 -11.90 -34.07
CA LYS A 193 -16.27 -11.21 -34.92
C LYS A 193 -17.67 -11.68 -34.53
N GLU A 194 -18.44 -10.74 -33.98
CA GLU A 194 -19.91 -10.77 -33.84
C GLU A 194 -20.54 -11.95 -33.08
N GLU A 195 -21.25 -11.59 -32.00
CA GLU A 195 -22.40 -12.33 -31.47
C GLU A 195 -22.16 -13.79 -31.04
N ASN A 196 -21.62 -14.00 -29.84
CA ASN A 196 -22.41 -14.61 -28.76
C ASN A 196 -21.65 -14.76 -27.44
N ILE A 197 -22.38 -14.42 -26.39
CA ILE A 197 -22.00 -14.36 -24.99
C ILE A 197 -21.93 -15.80 -24.44
N ALA A 198 -20.83 -16.52 -24.72
CA ALA A 198 -20.50 -17.77 -24.02
C ALA A 198 -18.99 -17.96 -23.80
N ALA A 199 -18.21 -16.90 -24.00
CA ALA A 199 -16.76 -16.98 -24.14
C ALA A 199 -15.98 -17.27 -22.84
N LYS A 200 -16.63 -17.26 -21.67
CA LYS A 200 -15.98 -17.64 -20.40
C LYS A 200 -15.71 -19.15 -20.27
N ASN A 201 -16.46 -19.99 -20.99
CA ASN A 201 -16.36 -21.46 -20.91
C ASN A 201 -15.88 -22.13 -22.20
N ASN A 202 -15.45 -21.36 -23.21
CA ASN A 202 -14.91 -21.93 -24.43
C ASN A 202 -13.44 -22.33 -24.19
N SER A 203 -13.17 -23.64 -24.19
CA SER A 203 -11.85 -24.23 -23.95
C SER A 203 -10.79 -23.73 -24.92
N ASP A 204 -11.18 -23.48 -26.17
CA ASP A 204 -10.25 -23.05 -27.22
C ASP A 204 -9.83 -21.59 -27.02
N LEU A 205 -10.75 -20.74 -26.58
CA LEU A 205 -10.47 -19.35 -26.24
C LEU A 205 -9.59 -19.24 -24.97
N GLN A 206 -9.84 -20.08 -23.96
CA GLN A 206 -8.98 -20.15 -22.78
C GLN A 206 -7.57 -20.62 -23.13
N LYS A 207 -7.46 -21.59 -24.04
CA LYS A 207 -6.17 -22.07 -24.56
C LYS A 207 -5.44 -20.96 -25.32
N LEU A 208 -6.11 -20.24 -26.22
CA LEU A 208 -5.54 -19.12 -26.96
C LEU A 208 -4.98 -18.05 -26.03
N ARG A 209 -5.74 -17.62 -25.02
CA ARG A 209 -5.29 -16.65 -24.01
C ARG A 209 -4.07 -17.16 -23.23
N LYS A 210 -4.06 -18.45 -22.87
CA LYS A 210 -2.94 -19.07 -22.13
C LYS A 210 -1.68 -19.14 -22.98
N ASP A 211 -1.81 -19.46 -24.27
CA ASP A 211 -0.70 -19.53 -25.20
C ASP A 211 -0.14 -18.13 -25.48
N GLU A 212 -1.01 -17.12 -25.60
CA GLU A 212 -0.60 -15.73 -25.74
C GLU A 212 0.12 -15.21 -24.48
N LYS A 213 -0.40 -15.52 -23.28
CA LYS A 213 0.30 -15.23 -22.01
C LYS A 213 1.69 -15.85 -21.99
N LYS A 214 1.83 -17.12 -22.39
CA LYS A 214 3.15 -17.79 -22.44
C LYS A 214 4.09 -17.13 -23.45
N ARG A 215 3.61 -16.80 -24.64
CA ARG A 215 4.39 -16.11 -25.68
C ARG A 215 4.97 -14.80 -25.13
N ILE A 216 4.12 -13.96 -24.55
CA ILE A 216 4.53 -12.67 -23.98
C ILE A 216 5.50 -12.87 -22.80
N GLN A 217 5.27 -13.84 -21.93
CA GLN A 217 6.21 -14.15 -20.83
C GLN A 217 7.59 -14.58 -21.32
N ILE A 218 7.65 -15.34 -22.41
CA ILE A 218 8.91 -15.76 -23.03
C ILE A 218 9.62 -14.54 -23.63
N GLU A 219 8.90 -13.73 -24.41
CA GLU A 219 9.46 -12.53 -25.05
C GLU A 219 10.00 -11.53 -24.04
N PHE A 220 9.28 -11.26 -22.94
CA PHE A 220 9.79 -10.41 -21.86
C PHE A 220 11.08 -10.96 -21.23
N LYS A 221 11.16 -12.28 -21.07
CA LYS A 221 12.36 -12.92 -20.51
C LYS A 221 13.54 -12.87 -21.49
N GLU A 222 13.31 -13.13 -22.77
CA GLU A 222 14.35 -13.20 -23.79
C GLU A 222 14.86 -11.83 -24.20
N GLN A 223 13.96 -10.85 -24.34
CA GLN A 223 14.30 -9.51 -24.84
C GLN A 223 14.72 -8.55 -23.71
N LEU A 224 14.09 -8.66 -22.54
CA LEU A 224 14.31 -7.74 -21.42
C LEU A 224 14.92 -8.40 -20.18
N GLY A 225 15.08 -9.73 -20.16
CA GLY A 225 15.53 -10.45 -18.97
C GLY A 225 14.49 -10.51 -17.85
N LEU A 226 13.25 -10.08 -18.09
CA LEU A 226 12.23 -9.91 -17.04
C LEU A 226 11.33 -11.14 -16.90
N ILE A 227 11.05 -11.54 -15.65
CA ILE A 227 10.11 -12.61 -15.33
C ILE A 227 8.79 -12.01 -14.84
N ILE A 228 7.81 -11.96 -15.74
CA ILE A 228 6.51 -11.32 -15.49
C ILE A 228 5.36 -12.33 -15.28
N ASP A 229 4.37 -11.95 -14.46
CA ASP A 229 3.08 -12.62 -14.26
C ASP A 229 3.15 -14.14 -14.02
N LYS A 230 4.22 -14.60 -13.36
CA LYS A 230 4.35 -15.98 -12.90
C LYS A 230 3.81 -16.12 -11.47
N PRO A 231 3.01 -17.15 -11.17
CA PRO A 231 2.52 -17.35 -9.83
C PRO A 231 3.68 -17.66 -8.88
N VAL A 232 3.74 -16.94 -7.75
CA VAL A 232 4.71 -17.16 -6.68
C VAL A 232 3.94 -17.61 -5.44
N HIS A 233 4.33 -18.74 -4.87
CA HIS A 233 3.68 -19.28 -3.69
C HIS A 233 3.75 -18.27 -2.53
N GLY A 234 2.61 -17.89 -1.95
CA GLY A 234 2.52 -16.91 -0.87
C GLY A 234 2.50 -15.43 -1.29
N TYR A 235 2.88 -15.08 -2.52
CA TYR A 235 3.04 -13.68 -2.97
C TYR A 235 2.17 -13.28 -4.17
N GLY A 236 1.36 -14.22 -4.70
CA GLY A 236 0.43 -13.97 -5.79
C GLY A 236 1.09 -14.08 -7.16
N SER A 237 1.90 -13.09 -7.55
CA SER A 237 2.62 -13.08 -8.83
C SER A 237 4.08 -12.64 -8.68
N SER A 238 4.88 -12.80 -9.73
CA SER A 238 6.27 -12.36 -9.81
C SER A 238 6.42 -10.86 -10.06
N ASN A 239 5.32 -10.12 -10.23
CA ASN A 239 5.36 -8.70 -10.50
C ASN A 239 5.62 -7.95 -9.18
N ASP A 240 6.80 -7.39 -9.05
CA ASP A 240 7.25 -6.65 -7.88
C ASP A 240 7.78 -5.26 -8.26
N GLY A 241 8.36 -4.56 -7.29
CA GLY A 241 8.98 -3.25 -7.53
C GLY A 241 10.12 -3.30 -8.56
N ASN A 242 10.87 -4.40 -8.64
CA ASN A 242 12.01 -4.53 -9.56
C ASN A 242 11.55 -4.74 -11.00
N THR A 243 10.41 -5.40 -11.18
CA THR A 243 9.76 -5.59 -12.49
C THR A 243 9.34 -4.26 -13.13
N LEU A 244 9.26 -3.19 -12.33
CA LEU A 244 8.75 -1.86 -12.70
C LEU A 244 9.83 -0.77 -12.72
N LEU A 245 11.09 -1.13 -12.48
CA LEU A 245 12.26 -0.23 -12.57
C LEU A 245 12.84 -0.28 -13.99
#